data_AF-A0AAW7FA05-F1
#
_entry.id   AF-A0AAW7FA05-F1
#
_cell.length_a   1.000
_cell.length_b   1.000
_cell.length_c   1.000
_cell.angle_alpha   90.00
_cell.angle_beta   90.00
_cell.angle_gamma   90.00
#
_symmetry.space_group_name_H-M   'P 1'
#
loop_
_entity.id
_entity.type
_entity.pdbx_description
1 polymer ?
#
loop_
_entity_poly.entity_id
_entity_poly.type
_entity_poly.pdbx_seq_one_letter_code
_entity_poly.pdbx_strand_id
1 'polypeptide(L)'
;MAKKRTIKLADALDRYVDTVSTEKKGWQQESYRRNVIKKYFISDKFMHEITAIDIAEYRDMRLSMINERTGLNISGNTVRLELALLSALFNLAIAEWGTCSFNPVKLVRKPKCNPGRDRRIHAHEERKIRKYLKERNNELYVIFLFAIETAMRQGEILSLSWENINLQAGVAHLPKTKNGTSRDVPLSLKARQLLTQMSIKPSGRVFTYTSSGLKSAWRHCLESLKIENLHFHDLRHEAISRFFELGTLNVMEVASISGHKSLTMLKRYTHLRAYQLVKKLDAKKKTISKIASYFVPYPAIHHESNDGQHYVELIDFSEIKVERNSLDEAISDASVLLLKQLALAAQNGKRIPVPGEFSAITKDMVIINPLQ
;
A
#
# COMPACT_ATOMS: atom_id res chain seq x y z
N MET A 1 43.15 -0.44 43.20
CA MET A 1 42.14 -0.99 42.27
C MET A 1 40.77 -0.48 42.70
N ALA A 2 40.06 0.25 41.83
CA ALA A 2 38.72 0.72 42.16
C ALA A 2 37.78 -0.48 42.38
N LYS A 3 37.10 -0.52 43.53
CA LYS A 3 36.15 -1.58 43.89
C LYS A 3 35.00 -1.51 42.88
N LYS A 4 34.97 -2.43 41.91
CA LYS A 4 33.88 -2.50 40.91
C LYS A 4 32.57 -2.60 41.67
N ARG A 5 31.61 -1.73 41.33
CA ARG A 5 30.26 -1.81 41.90
C ARG A 5 29.66 -3.14 41.45
N THR A 6 29.39 -4.02 42.40
CA THR A 6 28.83 -5.34 42.12
C THR A 6 27.31 -5.27 42.08
N ILE A 7 26.71 -5.68 40.97
CA ILE A 7 25.25 -5.78 40.81
C ILE A 7 24.95 -7.09 40.09
N LYS A 8 23.87 -7.79 40.50
CA LYS A 8 23.38 -8.96 39.78
C LYS A 8 22.68 -8.53 38.48
N LEU A 9 22.64 -9.42 37.49
CA LEU A 9 21.94 -9.13 36.24
C LEU A 9 20.45 -8.85 36.47
N ALA A 10 19.79 -9.56 37.40
CA ALA A 10 18.40 -9.33 37.75
C ALA A 10 18.14 -7.88 38.17
N ASP A 11 18.92 -7.36 39.13
CA ASP A 11 18.79 -6.00 39.64
C ASP A 11 19.18 -4.95 38.59
N ALA A 12 20.19 -5.27 37.78
CA ALA A 12 20.61 -4.41 36.67
C ALA A 12 19.51 -4.27 35.61
N LEU A 13 18.78 -5.35 35.32
CA LEU A 13 17.64 -5.33 34.40
C LEU A 13 16.45 -4.54 34.97
N ASP A 14 16.15 -4.68 36.26
CA ASP A 14 15.11 -3.88 36.92
C ASP A 14 15.46 -2.39 36.82
N ARG A 15 16.67 -2.02 37.27
CA ARG A 15 17.18 -0.66 37.16
C ARG A 15 17.09 -0.11 35.73
N TYR A 16 17.53 -0.88 34.74
CA TYR A 16 17.50 -0.44 33.34
C TYR A 16 16.08 -0.18 32.85
N VAL A 17 15.17 -1.10 33.16
CA VAL A 17 13.79 -0.99 32.68
C VAL A 17 13.07 0.18 33.35
N ASP A 18 13.36 0.44 34.61
CA ASP A 18 12.67 1.46 35.39
C ASP A 18 13.23 2.87 35.12
N THR A 19 14.52 3.00 34.81
CA THR A 19 15.14 4.31 34.53
C THR A 19 15.25 4.66 33.05
N VAL A 20 15.59 3.70 32.19
CA VAL A 20 15.89 3.97 30.77
C VAL A 20 14.77 3.50 29.86
N SER A 21 14.23 2.30 30.09
CA SER A 21 13.19 1.79 29.21
C SER A 21 11.89 2.57 29.32
N THR A 22 11.58 3.18 30.47
CA THR A 22 10.35 3.97 30.73
C THR A 22 10.18 5.13 29.76
N GLU A 23 11.27 5.74 29.32
CA GLU A 23 11.28 6.80 28.31
C GLU A 23 11.05 6.27 26.89
N LYS A 24 11.19 4.96 26.68
CA LYS A 24 11.00 4.33 25.36
C LYS A 24 9.54 3.95 25.15
N LYS A 25 9.05 4.23 23.93
CA LYS A 25 7.74 3.73 23.46
C LYS A 25 7.58 2.20 23.50
N GLY A 26 8.69 1.47 23.54
CA GLY A 26 8.74 0.00 23.61
C GLY A 26 8.86 -0.57 25.03
N TRP A 27 8.70 0.27 26.07
CA TRP A 27 8.90 -0.09 27.48
C TRP A 27 8.18 -1.39 27.87
N GLN A 28 6.90 -1.53 27.54
CA GLN A 28 6.11 -2.71 27.88
C GLN A 28 6.71 -4.01 27.33
N GLN A 29 7.26 -3.97 26.11
CA GLN A 29 7.91 -5.14 25.52
C GLN A 29 9.28 -5.42 26.16
N GLU A 30 10.02 -4.40 26.56
CA GLU A 30 11.28 -4.56 27.30
C GLU A 30 11.03 -5.09 28.73
N SER A 31 9.99 -4.60 29.41
CA SER A 31 9.55 -5.08 30.73
C SER A 31 9.13 -6.56 30.69
N TYR A 32 8.37 -6.98 29.68
CA TYR A 32 8.07 -8.39 29.46
C TYR A 32 9.35 -9.23 29.28
N ARG A 33 10.30 -8.77 28.43
CA ARG A 33 11.56 -9.48 28.19
C ARG A 33 12.43 -9.56 29.44
N ARG A 34 12.50 -8.50 30.25
CA ARG A 34 13.14 -8.53 31.57
C ARG A 34 12.58 -9.67 32.40
N ASN A 35 11.26 -9.75 32.54
CA ASN A 35 10.63 -10.79 33.35
C ASN A 35 10.88 -12.20 32.81
N VAL A 36 11.04 -12.35 31.50
CA VAL A 36 11.45 -13.62 30.89
C VAL A 36 12.91 -13.94 31.23
N ILE A 37 13.83 -13.00 31.01
CA ILE A 37 15.27 -13.19 31.28
C ILE A 37 15.50 -13.56 32.75
N LYS A 38 14.82 -12.86 33.68
CA LYS A 38 14.90 -13.06 35.14
C LYS A 38 14.59 -14.48 35.62
N LYS A 39 13.93 -15.31 34.80
CA LYS A 39 13.61 -16.71 35.14
C LYS A 39 14.78 -17.67 34.97
N TYR A 40 15.89 -17.22 34.41
CA TYR A 40 16.99 -18.09 33.99
C TYR A 40 18.30 -17.78 34.72
N PHE A 41 19.19 -18.79 34.72
CA PHE A 41 20.43 -18.84 35.50
C PHE A 41 21.34 -17.61 35.38
N ILE A 42 21.34 -16.93 34.23
CA ILE A 42 22.17 -15.73 34.01
C ILE A 42 21.78 -14.57 34.93
N SER A 43 20.56 -14.58 35.47
CA SER A 43 20.00 -13.48 36.27
C SER A 43 20.63 -13.37 37.65
N ASP A 44 21.06 -14.50 38.22
CA ASP A 44 21.65 -14.58 39.54
C ASP A 44 23.15 -14.25 39.56
N LYS A 45 23.79 -14.25 38.39
CA LYS A 45 25.21 -13.91 38.21
C LYS A 45 25.45 -12.41 38.33
N PHE A 46 26.63 -12.04 38.82
CA PHE A 46 27.04 -10.63 38.81
C PHE A 46 27.41 -10.17 37.40
N MET A 47 27.10 -8.91 37.08
CA MET A 47 27.35 -8.33 35.75
C MET A 47 28.80 -8.48 35.25
N HIS A 48 29.78 -8.50 36.14
CA HIS A 48 31.20 -8.64 35.79
C HIS A 48 31.66 -10.09 35.60
N GLU A 49 30.88 -11.07 36.07
CA GLU A 49 31.16 -12.50 35.95
C GLU A 49 30.56 -13.10 34.67
N ILE A 50 29.57 -12.43 34.07
CA ILE A 50 28.87 -12.92 32.88
C ILE A 50 29.81 -12.88 31.68
N THR A 51 30.05 -14.06 31.12
CA THR A 51 30.91 -14.28 29.95
C THR A 51 30.10 -14.45 28.67
N ALA A 52 30.79 -14.48 27.52
CA ALA A 52 30.15 -14.81 26.25
C ALA A 52 29.58 -16.24 26.21
N ILE A 53 30.17 -17.16 26.98
CA ILE A 53 29.73 -18.56 27.08
C ILE A 53 28.35 -18.60 27.75
N ASP A 54 28.17 -17.87 28.85
CA ASP A 54 26.87 -17.77 29.55
C ASP A 54 25.76 -17.24 28.65
N ILE A 55 26.07 -16.23 27.83
CA ILE A 55 25.11 -15.66 26.89
C ILE A 55 24.79 -16.64 25.74
N ALA A 56 25.78 -17.41 25.28
CA ALA A 56 25.57 -18.43 24.25
C ALA A 56 24.73 -19.61 24.77
N GLU A 57 25.01 -20.09 25.99
CA GLU A 57 24.24 -21.12 26.67
C GLU A 57 22.79 -20.66 26.90
N TYR A 58 22.61 -19.43 27.38
CA TYR A 58 21.28 -18.82 27.48
C TYR A 58 20.56 -18.80 26.12
N ARG A 59 21.22 -18.34 25.06
CA ARG A 59 20.65 -18.32 23.71
C ARG A 59 20.19 -19.71 23.26
N ASP A 60 21.05 -20.72 23.41
CA ASP A 60 20.80 -22.07 22.90
C ASP A 60 19.68 -22.76 23.69
N MET A 61 19.69 -22.61 25.02
CA MET A 61 18.59 -23.03 25.89
C MET A 61 17.27 -22.36 25.49
N ARG A 62 17.26 -21.05 25.23
CA ARG A 62 16.04 -20.34 24.83
C ARG A 62 15.51 -20.81 23.47
N LEU A 63 16.40 -21.18 22.54
CA LEU A 63 16.02 -21.70 21.23
C LEU A 63 15.46 -23.13 21.27
N SER A 64 15.89 -23.95 22.23
CA SER A 64 15.38 -25.33 22.40
C SER A 64 14.03 -25.40 23.12
N MET A 65 13.64 -24.32 23.82
CA MET A 65 12.37 -24.24 24.53
C MET A 65 11.15 -24.14 23.61
N ILE A 66 10.04 -24.73 24.07
CA ILE A 66 8.73 -24.67 23.43
C ILE A 66 7.93 -23.52 24.05
N ASN A 67 7.26 -22.73 23.21
CA ASN A 67 6.30 -21.73 23.64
C ASN A 67 4.98 -22.41 23.99
N GLU A 68 4.61 -22.43 25.27
CA GLU A 68 3.39 -23.07 25.80
C GLU A 68 2.11 -22.66 25.04
N ARG A 69 2.03 -21.40 24.60
CA ARG A 69 0.83 -20.89 23.92
C ARG A 69 0.71 -21.38 22.48
N THR A 70 1.83 -21.64 21.82
CA THR A 70 1.83 -21.99 20.39
C THR A 70 2.23 -23.44 20.13
N GLY A 71 2.77 -24.15 21.12
CA GLY A 71 3.31 -25.51 20.96
C GLY A 71 4.53 -25.58 20.04
N LEU A 72 5.13 -24.44 19.69
CA LEU A 72 6.25 -24.33 18.75
C LEU A 72 7.51 -23.86 19.48
N ASN A 73 8.68 -24.21 18.95
CA ASN A 73 9.95 -23.68 19.44
C ASN A 73 9.96 -22.16 19.41
N ILE A 74 10.65 -21.56 20.38
CA ILE A 74 10.75 -20.12 20.50
C ILE A 74 11.50 -19.56 19.29
N SER A 75 10.86 -18.60 18.63
CA SER A 75 11.41 -18.03 17.39
C SER A 75 12.78 -17.38 17.64
N GLY A 76 13.71 -17.55 16.69
CA GLY A 76 15.02 -16.90 16.77
C GLY A 76 14.94 -15.38 16.90
N ASN A 77 13.90 -14.76 16.36
CA ASN A 77 13.66 -13.33 16.52
C ASN A 77 13.30 -12.93 17.96
N THR A 78 12.61 -13.79 18.71
CA THR A 78 12.32 -13.57 20.14
C THR A 78 13.62 -13.52 20.92
N VAL A 79 14.46 -14.54 20.79
CA VAL A 79 15.77 -14.62 21.46
C VAL A 79 16.67 -13.46 21.04
N ARG A 80 16.66 -13.09 19.75
CA ARG A 80 17.42 -11.93 19.24
C ARG A 80 17.02 -10.61 19.93
N LEU A 81 15.75 -10.43 20.27
CA LEU A 81 15.26 -9.23 20.97
C LEU A 81 15.58 -9.26 22.47
N GLU A 82 15.60 -10.44 23.10
CA GLU A 82 16.12 -10.64 24.46
C GLU A 82 17.62 -10.27 24.52
N LEU A 83 18.42 -10.79 23.58
CA LEU A 83 19.84 -10.44 23.44
C LEU A 83 20.06 -8.95 23.11
N ALA A 84 19.16 -8.31 22.36
CA ALA A 84 19.26 -6.87 22.09
C ALA A 84 19.07 -6.03 23.37
N LEU A 85 18.13 -6.43 24.24
CA LEU A 85 17.93 -5.78 25.54
C LEU A 85 19.16 -5.96 26.43
N LEU A 86 19.68 -7.19 26.54
CA LEU A 86 20.91 -7.48 27.28
C LEU A 86 22.09 -6.65 26.74
N SER A 87 22.28 -6.61 25.41
CA SER A 87 23.35 -5.83 24.82
C SER A 87 23.23 -4.33 25.14
N ALA A 88 22.02 -3.77 25.19
CA ALA A 88 21.81 -2.38 25.52
C ALA A 88 22.11 -2.11 27.01
N LEU A 89 21.67 -3.02 27.90
CA LEU A 89 22.00 -3.00 29.32
C LEU A 89 23.51 -3.02 29.55
N PHE A 90 24.24 -3.97 28.96
CA PHE A 90 25.69 -4.07 29.13
C PHE A 90 26.42 -2.83 28.61
N ASN A 91 25.98 -2.23 27.49
CA ASN A 91 26.59 -0.99 27.01
C ASN A 91 26.39 0.16 28.00
N LEU A 92 25.19 0.31 28.57
CA LEU A 92 24.91 1.33 29.60
C LEU A 92 25.71 1.07 30.88
N ALA A 93 25.77 -0.18 31.31
CA ALA A 93 26.48 -0.58 32.51
C ALA A 93 27.99 -0.26 32.43
N ILE A 94 28.59 -0.41 31.25
CA ILE A 94 29.99 -0.02 30.98
C ILE A 94 30.14 1.51 31.00
N ALA A 95 29.25 2.23 30.32
CA ALA A 95 29.38 3.68 30.13
C ALA A 95 29.11 4.47 31.42
N GLU A 96 28.11 4.06 32.20
CA GLU A 96 27.57 4.89 33.29
C GLU A 96 27.64 4.23 34.66
N TRP A 97 27.53 2.90 34.76
CA TRP A 97 27.40 2.24 36.07
C TRP A 97 28.72 1.67 36.60
N GLY A 98 29.68 1.40 35.71
CA GLY A 98 30.98 0.83 36.07
C GLY A 98 30.89 -0.60 36.65
N THR A 99 29.83 -1.34 36.34
CA THR A 99 29.55 -2.66 36.93
C THR A 99 30.13 -3.82 36.14
N CYS A 100 30.56 -3.59 34.89
CA CYS A 100 31.27 -4.53 34.04
C CYS A 100 32.22 -3.80 33.10
N SER A 101 33.19 -4.53 32.51
CA SER A 101 34.25 -3.94 31.67
C SER A 101 34.06 -4.20 30.18
N PHE A 102 33.22 -5.15 29.80
CA PHE A 102 32.97 -5.50 28.40
C PHE A 102 31.54 -6.00 28.23
N ASN A 103 31.07 -6.01 26.99
CA ASN A 103 29.73 -6.49 26.64
C ASN A 103 29.82 -7.91 26.06
N PRO A 104 29.47 -8.96 26.83
CA PRO A 104 29.60 -10.35 26.38
C PRO A 104 28.67 -10.68 25.21
N VAL A 105 27.55 -9.96 25.06
CA VAL A 105 26.56 -10.21 24.01
C VAL A 105 27.09 -9.90 22.61
N LYS A 106 28.07 -8.98 22.49
CA LYS A 106 28.68 -8.64 21.19
C LYS A 106 29.50 -9.79 20.60
N LEU A 107 29.99 -10.70 21.44
CA LEU A 107 30.81 -11.85 21.04
C LEU A 107 29.97 -13.07 20.62
N VAL A 108 28.66 -13.04 20.87
CA VAL A 108 27.76 -14.16 20.59
C VAL A 108 27.09 -14.01 19.23
N ARG A 109 27.13 -15.08 18.43
CA ARG A 109 26.39 -15.16 17.17
C ARG A 109 24.89 -15.10 17.44
N LYS A 110 24.19 -14.19 16.76
CA LYS A 110 22.74 -14.01 16.91
C LYS A 110 21.99 -14.99 16.01
N PRO A 111 20.81 -15.48 16.43
CA PRO A 111 19.96 -16.30 15.58
C PRO A 111 19.59 -15.58 14.30
N LYS A 112 19.43 -16.34 13.20
CA LYS A 112 18.95 -15.78 11.93
C LYS A 112 17.56 -15.17 12.14
N CYS A 113 17.33 -14.00 11.56
CA CYS A 113 15.99 -13.42 11.57
C CYS A 113 15.09 -14.26 10.66
N ASN A 114 13.92 -14.65 11.17
CA ASN A 114 12.93 -15.34 10.35
C ASN A 114 12.52 -14.46 9.16
N PRO A 115 12.25 -15.07 7.99
CA PRO A 115 11.72 -14.33 6.87
C PRO A 115 10.37 -13.68 7.24
N GLY A 116 10.08 -12.53 6.64
CA GLY A 116 8.79 -11.87 6.81
C GLY A 116 7.66 -12.75 6.27
N ARG A 117 6.50 -12.73 6.93
CA ARG A 117 5.30 -13.46 6.48
C ARG A 117 4.94 -13.06 5.04
N ASP A 118 4.50 -14.04 4.24
CA ASP A 118 4.03 -13.89 2.86
C ASP A 118 2.55 -14.28 2.69
N ARG A 119 1.83 -14.40 3.81
CA ARG A 119 0.41 -14.72 3.81
C ARG A 119 -0.40 -13.59 3.18
N ARG A 120 -1.13 -13.90 2.11
CA ARG A 120 -2.14 -13.05 1.48
C ARG A 120 -3.53 -13.64 1.69
N ILE A 121 -4.53 -12.81 1.94
CA ILE A 121 -5.92 -13.26 2.08
C ILE A 121 -6.45 -13.78 0.74
N HIS A 122 -7.07 -14.95 0.75
CA HIS A 122 -7.69 -15.50 -0.45
C HIS A 122 -9.07 -14.88 -0.70
N ALA A 123 -9.49 -14.79 -1.97
CA ALA A 123 -10.76 -14.18 -2.33
C ALA A 123 -11.98 -14.83 -1.63
N HIS A 124 -11.95 -16.14 -1.41
CA HIS A 124 -13.02 -16.84 -0.70
C HIS A 124 -13.04 -16.51 0.81
N GLU A 125 -11.87 -16.33 1.43
CA GLU A 125 -11.74 -15.91 2.84
C GLU A 125 -12.25 -14.49 3.02
N GLU A 126 -11.84 -13.58 2.12
CA GLU A 126 -12.32 -12.19 2.13
C GLU A 126 -13.85 -12.12 2.03
N ARG A 127 -14.48 -12.91 1.13
CA ARG A 127 -15.94 -12.97 1.03
C ARG A 127 -16.60 -13.46 2.33
N LYS A 128 -16.05 -14.52 2.95
CA LYS A 128 -16.56 -15.05 4.23
C LYS A 128 -16.45 -14.01 5.35
N ILE A 129 -15.28 -13.36 5.49
CA ILE A 129 -15.04 -12.33 6.50
C ILE A 129 -15.96 -11.13 6.29
N ARG A 130 -16.09 -10.65 5.04
CA ARG A 130 -17.02 -9.55 4.68
C ARG A 130 -18.44 -9.84 5.13
N LYS A 131 -18.98 -11.02 4.77
CA LYS A 131 -20.34 -11.41 5.13
C LYS A 131 -20.51 -11.49 6.66
N TYR A 132 -19.59 -12.19 7.32
CA TYR A 132 -19.63 -12.39 8.77
C TYR A 132 -19.61 -11.08 9.56
N LEU A 133 -18.70 -10.16 9.21
CA LEU A 133 -18.55 -8.89 9.90
C LEU A 133 -19.70 -7.94 9.61
N LYS A 134 -20.20 -7.88 8.36
CA LYS A 134 -21.28 -6.96 7.98
C LYS A 134 -22.56 -7.20 8.80
N GLU A 135 -22.86 -8.45 9.13
CA GLU A 135 -24.06 -8.83 9.89
C GLU A 135 -23.92 -8.61 11.40
N ARG A 136 -22.69 -8.54 11.94
CA ARG A 136 -22.43 -8.62 13.39
C ARG A 136 -21.73 -7.43 13.98
N ASN A 137 -20.85 -6.79 13.21
CA ASN A 137 -19.96 -5.76 13.70
C ASN A 137 -19.54 -4.82 12.56
N ASN A 138 -20.33 -3.77 12.38
CA ASN A 138 -20.12 -2.79 11.31
C ASN A 138 -18.78 -2.05 11.46
N GLU A 139 -18.37 -1.71 12.69
CA GLU A 139 -17.09 -1.01 12.90
C GLU A 139 -15.90 -1.88 12.48
N LEU A 140 -15.88 -3.15 12.89
CA LEU A 140 -14.82 -4.08 12.50
C LEU A 140 -14.86 -4.39 10.99
N TYR A 141 -16.06 -4.46 10.39
CA TYR A 141 -16.23 -4.57 8.94
C TYR A 141 -15.57 -3.40 8.20
N VAL A 142 -15.84 -2.17 8.65
CA VAL A 142 -15.22 -0.97 8.07
C VAL A 142 -13.71 -0.98 8.28
N ILE A 143 -13.21 -1.27 9.48
CA ILE A 143 -11.77 -1.36 9.77
C ILE A 143 -11.07 -2.38 8.87
N PHE A 144 -11.66 -3.56 8.67
CA PHE A 144 -11.13 -4.62 7.81
C PHE A 144 -10.96 -4.14 6.37
N LEU A 145 -12.00 -3.53 5.80
CA LEU A 145 -11.95 -3.04 4.43
C LEU A 145 -11.05 -1.83 4.28
N PHE A 146 -11.09 -0.91 5.23
CA PHE A 146 -10.26 0.27 5.25
C PHE A 146 -8.77 -0.08 5.30
N ALA A 147 -8.39 -1.14 6.03
CA ALA A 147 -7.02 -1.65 6.04
C ALA A 147 -6.55 -2.14 4.65
N ILE A 148 -7.43 -2.81 3.90
CA ILE A 148 -7.15 -3.29 2.54
C ILE A 148 -7.07 -2.13 1.53
N GLU A 149 -7.89 -1.09 1.70
CA GLU A 149 -7.97 0.04 0.77
C GLU A 149 -6.85 1.08 0.96
N THR A 150 -6.27 1.18 2.15
CA THR A 150 -5.30 2.25 2.50
C THR A 150 -3.89 1.76 2.76
N ALA A 151 -3.71 0.45 2.95
CA ALA A 151 -2.47 -0.15 3.43
C ALA A 151 -1.94 0.43 4.76
N MET A 152 -2.73 1.17 5.54
CA MET A 152 -2.28 1.78 6.80
C MET A 152 -1.88 0.72 7.83
N ARG A 153 -0.98 1.07 8.77
CA ARG A 153 -0.70 0.18 9.91
C ARG A 153 -1.90 0.13 10.83
N GLN A 154 -2.15 -1.01 11.50
CA GLN A 154 -3.23 -1.15 12.49
C GLN A 154 -3.28 0.03 13.49
N GLY A 155 -2.12 0.43 14.03
CA GLY A 155 -2.04 1.55 14.96
C GLY A 155 -2.43 2.89 14.34
N GLU A 156 -2.12 3.12 13.06
CA GLU A 156 -2.49 4.34 12.31
C GLU A 156 -4.00 4.38 12.05
N ILE A 157 -4.61 3.24 11.73
CA ILE A 157 -6.06 3.11 11.55
C ILE A 157 -6.78 3.43 12.87
N LEU A 158 -6.38 2.77 13.97
CA LEU A 158 -7.04 2.92 15.26
C LEU A 158 -6.80 4.29 15.92
N SER A 159 -5.75 5.01 15.52
CA SER A 159 -5.49 6.38 15.99
C SER A 159 -6.09 7.46 15.10
N LEU A 160 -6.76 7.09 14.00
CA LEU A 160 -7.33 8.05 13.08
C LEU A 160 -8.43 8.86 13.77
N SER A 161 -8.43 10.17 13.57
CA SER A 161 -9.42 11.09 14.12
C SER A 161 -10.08 11.93 13.03
N TRP A 162 -11.34 12.29 13.25
CA TRP A 162 -12.17 12.95 12.25
C TRP A 162 -11.62 14.30 11.82
N GLU A 163 -11.05 15.07 12.75
CA GLU A 163 -10.44 16.37 12.47
C GLU A 163 -9.21 16.27 11.55
N ASN A 164 -8.64 15.07 11.39
CA ASN A 164 -7.51 14.82 10.50
C ASN A 164 -7.94 14.21 9.15
N ILE A 165 -9.23 14.19 8.82
CA ILE A 165 -9.74 13.61 7.57
C ILE A 165 -10.45 14.67 6.76
N ASN A 166 -9.95 14.91 5.55
CA ASN A 166 -10.66 15.68 4.54
C ASN A 166 -11.31 14.73 3.54
N LEU A 167 -12.60 14.44 3.72
CA LEU A 167 -13.37 13.54 2.84
C LEU A 167 -13.58 14.12 1.43
N GLN A 168 -13.60 15.45 1.29
CA GLN A 168 -13.77 16.11 0.00
C GLN A 168 -12.50 16.01 -0.83
N ALA A 169 -11.34 16.36 -0.26
CA ALA A 169 -10.03 16.17 -0.88
C ALA A 169 -9.62 14.69 -0.98
N GLY A 170 -10.23 13.83 -0.16
CA GLY A 170 -9.91 12.41 -0.09
C GLY A 170 -8.55 12.13 0.51
N VAL A 171 -8.22 12.82 1.60
CA VAL A 171 -6.94 12.71 2.29
C VAL A 171 -7.16 12.51 3.78
N ALA A 172 -6.44 11.55 4.37
CA ALA A 172 -6.30 11.39 5.81
C ALA A 172 -4.90 11.81 6.25
N HIS A 173 -4.81 12.82 7.10
CA HIS A 173 -3.56 13.27 7.70
C HIS A 173 -3.20 12.40 8.90
N LEU A 174 -1.95 11.92 8.95
CA LEU A 174 -1.41 11.19 10.10
C LEU A 174 -0.36 12.06 10.79
N PRO A 175 -0.71 12.76 11.88
CA PRO A 175 0.16 13.79 12.48
C PRO A 175 1.43 13.21 13.13
N LYS A 176 1.40 11.98 13.64
CA LYS A 176 2.59 11.26 14.12
C LYS A 176 2.33 9.75 14.20
N THR A 177 3.15 8.97 13.51
CA THR A 177 3.11 7.50 13.59
C THR A 177 4.28 6.97 14.41
N LYS A 178 4.20 5.71 14.85
CA LYS A 178 5.09 5.03 15.81
C LYS A 178 6.60 5.16 15.53
N ASN A 179 7.05 5.53 14.32
CA ASN A 179 8.47 5.63 13.94
C ASN A 179 8.82 6.73 12.93
N GLY A 180 7.95 7.68 12.59
CA GLY A 180 8.30 8.60 11.50
C GLY A 180 7.27 9.69 11.27
N THR A 181 7.80 10.77 10.70
CA THR A 181 7.19 11.92 10.03
C THR A 181 5.68 11.85 9.83
N SER A 182 5.03 12.99 10.01
CA SER A 182 3.67 13.15 9.52
C SER A 182 3.59 12.76 8.05
N ARG A 183 2.47 12.17 7.66
CA ARG A 183 2.23 11.82 6.26
C ARG A 183 0.75 11.85 5.96
N ASP A 184 0.46 12.12 4.70
CA ASP A 184 -0.89 12.08 4.18
C ASP A 184 -1.15 10.75 3.47
N VAL A 185 -2.33 10.19 3.71
CA VAL A 185 -2.80 8.95 3.09
C VAL A 185 -3.93 9.31 2.15
N PRO A 186 -3.78 9.11 0.82
CA PRO A 186 -4.89 9.29 -0.10
C PRO A 186 -5.94 8.20 0.13
N LEU A 187 -7.20 8.59 0.09
CA LEU A 187 -8.35 7.74 0.31
C LEU A 187 -9.06 7.48 -1.02
N SER A 188 -9.14 6.21 -1.42
CA SER A 188 -9.96 5.81 -2.56
C SER A 188 -11.43 6.20 -2.34
N LEU A 189 -12.22 6.29 -3.42
CA LEU A 189 -13.67 6.51 -3.31
C LEU A 189 -14.31 5.51 -2.34
N LYS A 190 -13.89 4.24 -2.42
CA LYS A 190 -14.36 3.18 -1.55
C LYS A 190 -13.92 3.36 -0.10
N ALA A 191 -12.68 3.78 0.16
CA ALA A 191 -12.22 4.10 1.51
C ALA A 191 -13.07 5.23 2.14
N ARG A 192 -13.40 6.27 1.36
CA ARG A 192 -14.27 7.37 1.82
C ARG A 192 -15.70 6.89 2.11
N GLN A 193 -16.28 6.09 1.22
CA GLN A 193 -17.62 5.50 1.41
C GLN A 193 -17.69 4.59 2.65
N LEU A 194 -16.59 3.94 3.02
CA LEU A 194 -16.51 3.15 4.24
C LEU A 194 -16.51 4.04 5.48
N LEU A 195 -15.79 5.16 5.44
CA LEU A 195 -15.80 6.13 6.54
C LEU A 195 -17.19 6.75 6.75
N THR A 196 -17.93 7.04 5.68
CA THR A 196 -19.30 7.57 5.81
C THR A 196 -20.30 6.60 6.42
N GLN A 197 -19.97 5.30 6.54
CA GLN A 197 -20.79 4.32 7.28
C GLN A 197 -20.62 4.44 8.80
N MET A 198 -19.61 5.19 9.25
CA MET A 198 -19.41 5.51 10.67
C MET A 198 -20.11 6.83 10.98
N SER A 199 -20.48 7.05 12.24
CA SER A 199 -21.03 8.32 12.69
C SER A 199 -19.96 9.41 12.57
N ILE A 200 -20.12 10.30 11.58
CA ILE A 200 -19.23 11.44 11.35
C ILE A 200 -19.36 12.41 12.53
N LYS A 201 -18.22 12.83 13.06
CA LYS A 201 -18.13 13.77 14.18
C LYS A 201 -17.17 14.91 13.80
N PRO A 202 -17.29 16.10 14.37
CA PRO A 202 -16.35 17.20 14.12
C PRO A 202 -14.94 16.88 14.64
N SER A 203 -14.83 16.09 15.70
CA SER A 203 -13.55 15.69 16.27
C SER A 203 -13.62 14.33 16.99
N GLY A 204 -12.45 13.78 17.30
CA GLY A 204 -12.27 12.55 18.05
C GLY A 204 -12.02 11.34 17.16
N ARG A 205 -11.82 10.18 17.79
CA ARG A 205 -11.46 8.95 17.07
C ARG A 205 -12.56 8.49 16.12
N VAL A 206 -12.15 8.06 14.93
CA VAL A 206 -13.04 7.40 13.96
C VAL A 206 -13.50 6.05 14.49
N PHE A 207 -12.56 5.30 15.09
CA PHE A 207 -12.79 3.95 15.59
C PHE A 207 -12.63 3.92 17.12
N THR A 208 -13.53 3.18 17.78
CA THR A 208 -13.57 2.97 19.23
C THR A 208 -12.61 1.87 19.68
N TYR A 209 -12.20 0.99 18.76
CA TYR A 209 -11.35 -0.15 19.08
C TYR A 209 -9.99 0.23 19.69
N THR A 210 -9.67 -0.43 20.80
CA THR A 210 -8.28 -0.50 21.30
C THR A 210 -7.47 -1.53 20.51
N SER A 211 -6.14 -1.44 20.59
CA SER A 211 -5.25 -2.40 19.91
C SER A 211 -5.47 -3.85 20.37
N SER A 212 -5.69 -4.06 21.68
CA SER A 212 -6.01 -5.37 22.25
C SER A 212 -7.42 -5.82 21.87
N GLY A 213 -8.40 -4.92 21.94
CA GLY A 213 -9.78 -5.20 21.53
C GLY A 213 -9.88 -5.66 20.08
N LEU A 214 -9.20 -4.96 19.16
CA LEU A 214 -9.19 -5.34 17.74
C LEU A 214 -8.56 -6.71 17.54
N LYS A 215 -7.42 -6.99 18.20
CA LYS A 215 -6.76 -8.30 18.11
C LYS A 215 -7.66 -9.44 18.59
N SER A 216 -8.39 -9.23 19.68
CA SER A 216 -9.32 -10.22 20.21
C SER A 216 -10.49 -10.44 19.26
N ALA A 217 -11.15 -9.36 18.80
CA ALA A 217 -12.28 -9.44 17.89
C ALA A 217 -11.90 -10.07 16.54
N TRP A 218 -10.73 -9.72 16.01
CA TRP A 218 -10.19 -10.34 14.79
C TRP A 218 -9.94 -11.83 14.97
N ARG A 219 -9.30 -12.24 16.07
CA ARG A 219 -9.07 -13.67 16.38
C ARG A 219 -10.39 -14.44 16.45
N HIS A 220 -11.38 -13.93 17.18
CA HIS A 220 -12.69 -14.56 17.28
C HIS A 220 -13.38 -14.69 15.91
N CYS A 221 -13.33 -13.67 15.06
CA CYS A 221 -13.87 -13.74 13.71
C CYS A 221 -13.23 -14.88 12.89
N LEU A 222 -11.90 -15.02 12.94
CA LEU A 222 -11.20 -16.09 12.22
C LEU A 222 -11.50 -17.48 12.78
N GLU A 223 -11.57 -17.62 14.10
CA GLU A 223 -11.95 -18.87 14.76
C GLU A 223 -13.36 -19.32 14.33
N SER A 224 -14.34 -18.41 14.37
CA SER A 224 -15.71 -18.70 13.93
C SER A 224 -15.81 -19.11 12.46
N LEU A 225 -14.91 -18.58 11.62
CA LEU A 225 -14.86 -18.88 10.19
C LEU A 225 -13.92 -20.04 9.82
N LYS A 226 -13.22 -20.61 10.81
CA LYS A 226 -12.19 -21.64 10.63
C LYS A 226 -11.10 -21.20 9.63
N ILE A 227 -10.70 -19.94 9.71
CA ILE A 227 -9.63 -19.37 8.87
C ILE A 227 -8.33 -19.41 9.67
N GLU A 228 -7.37 -20.15 9.15
CA GLU A 228 -6.09 -20.36 9.82
C GLU A 228 -5.00 -19.40 9.33
N ASN A 229 -4.07 -19.12 10.24
CA ASN A 229 -2.81 -18.43 9.96
C ASN A 229 -2.97 -17.07 9.23
N LEU A 230 -4.04 -16.33 9.50
CA LEU A 230 -4.25 -14.96 8.98
C LEU A 230 -4.17 -13.95 10.13
N HIS A 231 -3.24 -13.01 10.04
CA HIS A 231 -3.15 -11.90 11.01
C HIS A 231 -3.74 -10.63 10.42
N PHE A 232 -4.23 -9.73 11.27
CA PHE A 232 -4.73 -8.43 10.81
C PHE A 232 -3.65 -7.63 10.07
N HIS A 233 -2.38 -7.79 10.44
CA HIS A 233 -1.28 -7.13 9.73
C HIS A 233 -1.06 -7.68 8.31
N ASP A 234 -1.48 -8.91 8.01
CA ASP A 234 -1.39 -9.49 6.68
C ASP A 234 -2.30 -8.73 5.68
N LEU A 235 -3.33 -8.01 6.17
CA LEU A 235 -4.18 -7.14 5.33
C LEU A 235 -3.41 -5.97 4.72
N ARG A 236 -2.41 -5.45 5.45
CA ARG A 236 -1.52 -4.42 4.91
C ARG A 236 -0.62 -5.00 3.81
N HIS A 237 -0.13 -6.23 3.99
CA HIS A 237 0.62 -6.93 2.96
C HIS A 237 -0.24 -7.15 1.70
N GLU A 238 -1.51 -7.52 1.88
CA GLU A 238 -2.48 -7.63 0.80
C GLU A 238 -2.70 -6.30 0.08
N ALA A 239 -2.96 -5.22 0.82
CA ALA A 239 -3.19 -3.89 0.27
C ALA A 239 -2.03 -3.42 -0.63
N ILE A 240 -0.80 -3.58 -0.16
CA ILE A 240 0.41 -3.23 -0.93
C ILE A 240 0.50 -4.08 -2.19
N SER A 241 0.25 -5.38 -2.08
CA SER A 241 0.25 -6.28 -3.24
C SER A 241 -0.78 -5.84 -4.27
N ARG A 242 -2.00 -5.48 -3.85
CA ARG A 242 -3.05 -4.94 -4.73
C ARG A 242 -2.61 -3.65 -5.40
N PHE A 243 -1.97 -2.73 -4.67
CA PHE A 243 -1.47 -1.49 -5.26
C PHE A 243 -0.47 -1.71 -6.38
N PHE A 244 0.42 -2.70 -6.24
CA PHE A 244 1.31 -3.10 -7.33
C PHE A 244 0.55 -3.78 -8.49
N GLU A 245 -0.43 -4.64 -8.19
CA GLU A 245 -1.25 -5.35 -9.17
C GLU A 245 -2.16 -4.42 -9.99
N LEU A 246 -2.59 -3.28 -9.43
CA LEU A 246 -3.32 -2.25 -10.17
C LEU A 246 -2.51 -1.72 -11.35
N GLY A 247 -1.17 -1.71 -11.24
CA GLY A 247 -0.27 -1.25 -12.29
C GLY A 247 -0.30 0.26 -12.54
N THR A 248 -1.17 1.03 -11.88
CA THR A 248 -1.26 2.49 -12.03
C THR A 248 -0.25 3.25 -11.17
N LEU A 249 0.18 2.65 -10.05
CA LEU A 249 1.09 3.27 -9.11
C LEU A 249 2.54 2.82 -9.35
N ASN A 250 3.48 3.75 -9.19
CA ASN A 250 4.91 3.47 -9.18
C ASN A 250 5.38 3.11 -7.76
N VAL A 251 6.61 2.58 -7.64
CA VAL A 251 7.16 2.10 -6.36
C VAL A 251 7.22 3.22 -5.31
N MET A 252 7.52 4.45 -5.71
CA MET A 252 7.62 5.60 -4.80
C MET A 252 6.24 6.03 -4.28
N GLU A 253 5.23 6.03 -5.14
CA GLU A 253 3.84 6.29 -4.76
C GLU A 253 3.35 5.25 -3.76
N VAL A 254 3.56 3.96 -4.05
CA VAL A 254 3.22 2.88 -3.10
C VAL A 254 3.97 3.04 -1.79
N ALA A 255 5.27 3.41 -1.82
CA ALA A 255 6.05 3.66 -0.61
C ALA A 255 5.50 4.82 0.22
N SER A 256 5.09 5.92 -0.43
CA SER A 256 4.48 7.08 0.21
C SER A 256 3.12 6.73 0.85
N ILE A 257 2.23 6.10 0.08
CA ILE A 257 0.89 5.68 0.53
C ILE A 257 0.97 4.69 1.69
N SER A 258 1.89 3.73 1.62
CA SER A 258 2.04 2.74 2.69
C SER A 258 2.93 3.26 3.84
N GLY A 259 3.72 4.31 3.65
CA GLY A 259 4.65 4.81 4.67
C GLY A 259 5.83 3.87 4.93
N HIS A 260 6.43 3.31 3.87
CA HIS A 260 7.70 2.59 3.95
C HIS A 260 8.87 3.56 3.85
N LYS A 261 9.81 3.47 4.81
CA LYS A 261 11.04 4.28 4.81
C LYS A 261 12.11 3.75 3.86
N SER A 262 12.13 2.44 3.62
CA SER A 262 13.10 1.81 2.74
C SER A 262 12.39 1.06 1.63
N LEU A 263 12.78 1.33 0.40
CA LEU A 263 12.29 0.63 -0.79
C LEU A 263 12.70 -0.85 -0.79
N THR A 264 13.75 -1.23 -0.05
CA THR A 264 14.13 -2.65 0.09
C THR A 264 13.00 -3.50 0.68
N MET A 265 12.14 -2.90 1.52
CA MET A 265 10.97 -3.59 2.08
C MET A 265 9.89 -3.87 1.03
N LEU A 266 9.88 -3.12 -0.07
CA LEU A 266 8.92 -3.27 -1.16
C LEU A 266 9.38 -4.23 -2.27
N LYS A 267 10.68 -4.60 -2.30
CA LYS A 267 11.24 -5.50 -3.33
C LYS A 267 10.45 -6.78 -3.52
N ARG A 268 9.86 -7.31 -2.45
CA ARG A 268 9.06 -8.56 -2.51
C ARG A 268 7.73 -8.41 -3.26
N TYR A 269 7.23 -7.19 -3.43
CA TYR A 269 6.00 -6.94 -4.21
C TYR A 269 6.30 -6.51 -5.64
N THR A 270 7.56 -6.13 -5.94
CA THR A 270 7.99 -5.73 -7.28
C THR A 270 8.32 -6.91 -8.19
N HIS A 271 7.98 -8.14 -7.81
CA HIS A 271 7.94 -9.29 -8.72
C HIS A 271 6.78 -9.11 -9.71
N LEU A 272 6.89 -8.06 -10.52
CA LEU A 272 6.04 -7.80 -11.66
C LEU A 272 6.16 -9.02 -12.57
N ARG A 273 5.07 -9.74 -12.75
CA ARG A 273 5.02 -10.80 -13.75
C ARG A 273 5.27 -10.11 -15.10
N ALA A 274 6.25 -10.58 -15.88
CA ALA A 274 6.70 -9.92 -17.11
C ALA A 274 5.53 -9.53 -18.04
N TYR A 275 4.45 -10.31 -18.09
CA TYR A 275 3.25 -9.99 -18.87
C TYR A 275 2.53 -8.68 -18.45
N GLN A 276 2.63 -8.25 -17.19
CA GLN A 276 2.06 -6.97 -16.72
C GLN A 276 2.87 -5.77 -17.23
N LEU A 277 4.17 -5.97 -17.46
CA LEU A 277 5.03 -4.97 -18.10
C LEU A 277 4.73 -4.87 -19.60
N VAL A 278 4.35 -5.97 -20.26
CA VAL A 278 3.92 -5.97 -21.67
C VAL A 278 2.77 -4.98 -21.87
N LYS A 279 1.73 -4.99 -21.03
CA LYS A 279 0.64 -4.01 -21.11
C LYS A 279 1.09 -2.55 -20.93
N LYS A 280 2.15 -2.28 -20.15
CA LYS A 280 2.71 -0.93 -19.98
C LYS A 280 3.58 -0.51 -21.16
N LEU A 281 4.31 -1.45 -21.77
CA LEU A 281 5.04 -1.23 -23.01
C LEU A 281 4.05 -0.99 -24.16
N ASP A 282 2.98 -1.78 -24.22
CA ASP A 282 1.88 -1.64 -25.17
C ASP A 282 1.00 -0.41 -24.90
N ALA A 283 0.98 0.14 -23.69
CA ALA A 283 0.21 1.35 -23.38
C ALA A 283 0.71 2.58 -24.18
N LYS A 284 1.92 2.55 -24.76
CA LYS A 284 2.32 3.52 -25.80
C LYS A 284 1.43 3.46 -27.06
N LYS A 285 0.71 2.36 -27.32
CA LYS A 285 -0.35 2.27 -28.34
C LYS A 285 -1.60 3.08 -28.00
N LYS A 286 -1.81 3.55 -26.75
CA LYS A 286 -2.90 4.52 -26.47
C LYS A 286 -2.69 5.87 -27.16
N THR A 287 -1.46 6.22 -27.52
CA THR A 287 -1.20 7.38 -28.40
C THR A 287 -1.83 7.17 -29.78
N ILE A 288 -1.89 5.93 -30.28
CA ILE A 288 -2.56 5.57 -31.54
C ILE A 288 -4.09 5.75 -31.40
N SER A 289 -4.67 5.45 -30.24
CA SER A 289 -6.10 5.71 -29.95
C SER A 289 -6.47 7.20 -29.92
N LYS A 290 -5.54 8.10 -29.56
CA LYS A 290 -5.73 9.56 -29.65
C LYS A 290 -5.64 10.10 -31.08
N ILE A 291 -4.90 9.41 -31.95
CA ILE A 291 -4.78 9.76 -33.36
C ILE A 291 -6.01 9.26 -34.13
N ALA A 292 -6.52 8.08 -33.79
CA ALA A 292 -7.73 7.52 -34.40
C ALA A 292 -8.98 8.42 -34.22
N SER A 293 -9.08 9.18 -33.12
CA SER A 293 -10.18 10.14 -32.94
C SER A 293 -10.13 11.35 -33.86
N TYR A 294 -9.01 11.58 -34.57
CA TYR A 294 -8.93 12.64 -35.58
C TYR A 294 -9.44 12.20 -36.95
N PHE A 295 -9.49 10.90 -37.24
CA PHE A 295 -9.83 10.37 -38.57
C PHE A 295 -11.20 9.68 -38.54
N VAL A 296 -12.25 10.49 -38.34
CA VAL A 296 -13.65 10.05 -38.35
C VAL A 296 -14.36 10.53 -39.62
N PRO A 297 -15.38 9.82 -40.13
CA PRO A 297 -16.16 10.27 -41.28
C PRO A 297 -16.98 11.52 -40.97
N TYR A 298 -17.15 12.39 -41.98
CA TYR A 298 -17.95 13.62 -41.88
C TYR A 298 -19.10 13.62 -42.91
N PRO A 299 -20.26 14.22 -42.57
CA PRO A 299 -21.34 14.41 -43.51
C PRO A 299 -21.00 15.51 -44.54
N ALA A 300 -21.41 15.26 -45.78
CA ALA A 300 -21.31 16.20 -46.89
C ALA A 300 -22.65 16.28 -47.63
N ILE A 301 -22.90 17.43 -48.24
CA ILE A 301 -24.05 17.67 -49.11
C ILE A 301 -23.62 17.38 -50.55
N HIS A 302 -24.42 16.60 -51.27
CA HIS A 302 -24.25 16.27 -52.67
C HIS A 302 -25.37 16.90 -53.50
N HIS A 303 -25.00 17.60 -54.58
CA HIS A 303 -25.94 18.07 -55.58
C HIS A 303 -25.45 17.74 -56.98
N GLU A 304 -26.38 17.36 -57.86
CA GLU A 304 -26.13 17.14 -59.28
C GLU A 304 -26.63 18.34 -60.08
N SER A 305 -25.78 18.90 -60.92
CA SER A 305 -26.14 19.98 -61.84
C SER A 305 -26.82 19.43 -63.09
N ASN A 306 -27.64 20.24 -63.75
CA ASN A 306 -28.32 19.88 -65.01
C ASN A 306 -27.33 19.52 -66.15
N ASP A 307 -26.07 19.90 -66.02
CA ASP A 307 -24.97 19.59 -66.96
C ASP A 307 -24.23 18.27 -66.63
N GLY A 308 -24.70 17.49 -65.65
CA GLY A 308 -24.15 16.17 -65.28
C GLY A 308 -22.93 16.21 -64.35
N GLN A 309 -22.66 17.36 -63.72
CA GLN A 309 -21.58 17.51 -62.73
C GLN A 309 -22.06 17.26 -61.31
N HIS A 310 -21.22 16.61 -60.51
CA HIS A 310 -21.47 16.27 -59.12
C HIS A 310 -20.65 17.18 -58.20
N TYR A 311 -21.35 17.87 -57.30
CA TYR A 311 -20.77 18.75 -56.29
C TYR A 311 -20.88 18.12 -54.91
N VAL A 312 -19.78 18.10 -54.16
CA VAL A 312 -19.70 17.61 -52.78
C VAL A 312 -19.11 18.71 -51.88
N GLU A 313 -19.85 19.10 -50.84
CA GLU A 313 -19.43 20.10 -49.85
C GLU A 313 -19.55 19.55 -48.42
N LEU A 314 -18.47 19.63 -47.63
CA LEU A 314 -18.51 19.20 -46.23
C LEU A 314 -19.13 20.27 -45.34
N ILE A 315 -20.09 19.83 -44.51
CA ILE A 315 -20.87 20.73 -43.64
C ILE A 315 -19.97 21.40 -42.59
N ASP A 316 -19.06 20.63 -42.00
CA ASP A 316 -18.19 21.08 -40.91
C ASP A 316 -16.84 21.65 -41.41
N PHE A 317 -16.59 21.60 -42.73
CA PHE A 317 -15.38 22.09 -43.39
C PHE A 317 -15.77 22.83 -44.67
N SER A 318 -16.25 24.06 -44.53
CA SER A 318 -16.77 24.88 -45.63
C SER A 318 -15.71 25.21 -46.70
N GLU A 319 -14.44 25.06 -46.38
CA GLU A 319 -13.31 25.14 -47.32
C GLU A 319 -13.16 23.92 -48.24
N ILE A 320 -13.82 22.79 -47.96
CA ILE A 320 -13.74 21.58 -48.79
C ILE A 320 -14.99 21.49 -49.67
N LYS A 321 -14.81 21.89 -50.93
CA LYS A 321 -15.80 21.79 -52.01
C LYS A 321 -15.16 21.14 -53.23
N VAL A 322 -15.80 20.10 -53.75
CA VAL A 322 -15.27 19.31 -54.89
C VAL A 322 -16.33 19.21 -55.97
N GLU A 323 -15.91 19.36 -57.21
CA GLU A 323 -16.74 19.29 -58.41
C GLU A 323 -16.12 18.31 -59.41
N ARG A 324 -16.84 17.24 -59.76
CA ARG A 324 -16.35 16.21 -60.70
C ARG A 324 -17.46 15.72 -61.62
N ASN A 325 -17.04 15.03 -62.68
CA ASN A 325 -17.93 14.43 -63.68
C ASN A 325 -18.57 13.11 -63.21
N SER A 326 -18.14 12.59 -62.06
CA SER A 326 -18.67 11.39 -61.42
C SER A 326 -18.76 11.60 -59.91
N LEU A 327 -19.79 11.04 -59.30
CA LEU A 327 -19.96 11.05 -57.84
C LEU A 327 -18.79 10.36 -57.12
N ASP A 328 -18.29 9.25 -57.66
CA ASP A 328 -17.20 8.49 -57.04
C ASP A 328 -15.89 9.28 -57.04
N GLU A 329 -15.62 10.02 -58.13
CA GLU A 329 -14.45 10.90 -58.22
C GLU A 329 -14.59 12.08 -57.24
N ALA A 330 -15.79 12.66 -57.12
CA ALA A 330 -16.05 13.74 -56.17
C ALA A 330 -15.84 13.29 -54.72
N ILE A 331 -16.31 12.09 -54.37
CA ILE A 331 -16.13 11.49 -53.03
C ILE A 331 -14.66 11.19 -52.74
N SER A 332 -13.93 10.62 -53.71
CA SER A 332 -12.51 10.28 -53.54
C SER A 332 -11.65 11.52 -53.32
N ASP A 333 -11.84 12.56 -54.12
CA ASP A 333 -11.10 13.82 -53.97
C ASP A 333 -11.48 14.55 -52.67
N ALA A 334 -12.76 14.51 -52.27
CA ALA A 334 -13.20 15.06 -50.98
C ALA A 334 -12.57 14.31 -49.79
N SER A 335 -12.43 12.99 -49.87
CA SER A 335 -11.74 12.16 -48.87
C SER A 335 -10.27 12.58 -48.70
N VAL A 336 -9.54 12.76 -49.80
CA VAL A 336 -8.13 13.17 -49.77
C VAL A 336 -7.96 14.56 -49.14
N LEU A 337 -8.83 15.51 -49.48
CA LEU A 337 -8.81 16.85 -48.90
C LEU A 337 -9.14 16.84 -47.41
N LEU A 338 -10.14 16.05 -47.00
CA LEU A 338 -10.50 15.87 -45.59
C LEU A 338 -9.35 15.24 -44.79
N LEU A 339 -8.72 14.18 -45.31
CA LEU A 339 -7.58 13.53 -44.67
C LEU A 339 -6.43 14.52 -44.42
N LYS A 340 -6.12 15.34 -45.42
CA LYS A 340 -5.07 16.36 -45.33
C LYS A 340 -5.37 17.38 -44.22
N GLN A 341 -6.60 17.87 -44.15
CA GLN A 341 -7.02 18.84 -43.12
C GLN A 341 -6.97 18.24 -41.71
N LEU A 342 -7.50 17.02 -41.53
CA LEU A 342 -7.49 16.32 -40.24
C LEU A 342 -6.06 16.01 -39.78
N ALA A 343 -5.17 15.63 -40.70
CA ALA A 343 -3.75 15.40 -40.41
C ALA A 343 -3.03 16.68 -39.98
N LEU A 344 -3.27 17.82 -40.65
CA LEU A 344 -2.70 19.12 -40.28
C LEU A 344 -3.24 19.62 -38.93
N ALA A 345 -4.52 19.37 -38.62
CA ALA A 345 -5.11 19.69 -37.33
C ALA A 345 -4.49 18.84 -36.20
N ALA A 346 -4.30 17.53 -36.44
CA ALA A 346 -3.66 16.61 -35.51
C ALA A 346 -2.19 17.00 -35.24
N GLN A 347 -1.44 17.35 -36.28
CA GLN A 347 -0.04 17.78 -36.17
C GLN A 347 0.12 19.06 -35.32
N ASN A 348 -0.82 20.00 -35.46
CA ASN A 348 -0.79 21.28 -34.76
C ASN A 348 -1.52 21.27 -33.40
N GLY A 349 -2.06 20.11 -32.98
CA GLY A 349 -2.84 19.98 -31.74
C GLY A 349 -4.12 20.82 -31.70
N LYS A 350 -4.67 21.18 -32.88
CA LYS A 350 -5.90 21.97 -33.00
C LYS A 350 -7.12 21.07 -32.77
N ARG A 351 -8.14 21.59 -32.11
CA ARG A 351 -9.44 20.89 -31.99
C ARG A 351 -10.09 20.83 -33.36
N ILE A 352 -10.55 19.64 -33.74
CA ILE A 352 -11.40 19.42 -34.91
C ILE A 352 -12.88 19.62 -34.54
N PRO A 353 -13.73 20.06 -35.48
CA PRO A 353 -15.17 20.10 -35.29
C PRO A 353 -15.71 18.71 -34.96
N VAL A 354 -16.72 18.60 -34.10
CA VAL A 354 -17.44 17.33 -33.93
C VAL A 354 -18.35 17.15 -35.15
N PRO A 355 -18.40 15.98 -35.81
CA PRO A 355 -19.33 15.75 -36.91
C PRO A 355 -20.76 16.12 -36.50
N GLY A 356 -21.45 16.92 -37.32
CA GLY A 356 -22.83 17.34 -37.04
C GLY A 356 -23.79 16.17 -36.79
N GLU A 357 -24.78 16.37 -35.91
CA GLU A 357 -25.79 15.34 -35.59
C GLU A 357 -26.68 15.01 -36.80
N PHE A 358 -26.94 13.72 -37.02
CA PHE A 358 -27.72 13.13 -38.13
C PHE A 358 -29.23 13.42 -38.13
N SER A 359 -29.69 14.52 -37.53
CA SER A 359 -31.12 14.70 -37.20
C SER A 359 -32.03 15.01 -38.40
N ALA A 360 -31.52 15.11 -39.62
CA ALA A 360 -32.33 15.08 -40.84
C ALA A 360 -31.53 14.54 -42.04
N ILE A 361 -31.60 13.24 -42.31
CA ILE A 361 -31.10 12.65 -43.56
C ILE A 361 -32.01 13.14 -44.70
N THR A 362 -31.58 14.17 -45.43
CA THR A 362 -32.14 14.52 -46.73
C THR A 362 -31.60 13.57 -47.80
N LYS A 363 -32.27 13.46 -48.96
CA LYS A 363 -31.84 12.59 -50.08
C LYS A 363 -30.45 12.96 -50.65
N ASP A 364 -29.95 14.13 -50.29
CA ASP A 364 -28.77 14.79 -50.85
C ASP A 364 -27.55 14.71 -49.91
N MET A 365 -27.53 13.80 -48.92
CA MET A 365 -26.41 13.66 -47.99
C MET A 365 -25.54 12.43 -48.29
N VAL A 366 -24.22 12.62 -48.26
CA VAL A 366 -23.20 11.57 -48.45
C VAL A 366 -22.19 11.62 -47.31
N ILE A 367 -21.63 10.48 -46.92
CA ILE A 367 -20.59 10.40 -45.88
C ILE A 367 -19.22 10.32 -46.54
N ILE A 368 -18.32 11.23 -46.17
CA ILE A 368 -16.94 11.24 -46.62
C ILE A 368 -16.05 10.63 -45.54
N ASN A 369 -15.45 9.48 -45.83
CA ASN A 369 -14.52 8.82 -44.94
C ASN A 369 -13.07 9.20 -45.31
N PRO A 370 -12.29 9.82 -44.41
CA PRO A 370 -10.92 10.28 -44.71
C PRO A 370 -9.91 9.15 -44.97
N LEU A 371 -10.26 7.89 -44.71
CA LEU A 371 -9.40 6.73 -44.91
C LEU A 371 -9.91 5.79 -46.01
N GLN A 372 -10.82 6.28 -46.85
CA GLN A 372 -11.48 5.51 -47.91
C GLN A 372 -10.57 5.21 -49.10
#